data_AF-A0A1D1VKQ7-F1
#
_entry.id   AF-A0A1D1VKQ7-F1
#
_cell.length_a   1.000
_cell.length_b   1.000
_cell.length_c   1.000
_cell.angle_alpha   90.00
_cell.angle_beta   90.00
_cell.angle_gamma   90.00
#
_symmetry.space_group_name_H-M   'P 1'
#
loop_
_entity.id
_entity.type
_entity.pdbx_description
1 polymer ?
#
loop_
_entity_poly.entity_id
_entity_poly.type
_entity_poly.pdbx_seq_one_letter_code
_entity_poly.pdbx_strand_id
1 'polypeptide(L)'
;MMEQGEIFWEKEIAPKTSNSLLMGFHIFPSFIRLHLHVISSEFDSHYMRSAGVYSIFTTGFFLPPQKAIEILESGRKIDPQEIIGNEPTDWHSSLQCRTCSETFSSWTKLKEHLTVHDRDK
;
A
#
# COMPACT_ATOMS: atom_id res chain seq x y z
N MET A 1 15.25 -14.33 32.43
CA MET A 1 14.22 -14.96 31.57
C MET A 1 13.30 -13.91 30.97
N MET A 2 12.76 -12.98 31.75
CA MET A 2 11.99 -11.83 31.21
C MET A 2 12.85 -10.90 30.32
N GLU A 3 14.10 -10.64 30.70
CA GLU A 3 15.02 -9.77 29.94
C GLU A 3 15.34 -10.28 28.52
N GLN A 4 15.52 -11.59 28.33
CA GLN A 4 15.67 -12.18 26.99
C GLN A 4 14.38 -12.12 26.18
N GLY A 5 13.22 -12.21 26.86
CA GLY A 5 11.92 -12.04 26.23
C GLY A 5 11.65 -10.60 25.80
N GLU A 6 12.05 -9.61 26.60
CA GLU A 6 11.96 -8.18 26.24
C GLU A 6 12.92 -7.82 25.11
N ILE A 7 14.16 -8.33 25.13
CA ILE A 7 15.12 -8.15 24.02
C ILE A 7 14.58 -8.77 22.73
N PHE A 8 14.01 -9.97 22.80
CA PHE A 8 13.39 -10.63 21.64
C PHE A 8 12.16 -9.86 21.16
N TRP A 9 11.32 -9.38 22.07
CA TRP A 9 10.18 -8.53 21.74
C TRP A 9 10.64 -7.26 21.02
N GLU A 10 11.53 -6.47 21.61
CA GLU A 10 12.05 -5.22 21.01
C GLU A 10 12.75 -5.45 19.66
N LYS A 11 13.46 -6.57 19.52
CA LYS A 11 14.25 -6.84 18.32
C LYS A 11 13.45 -7.50 17.20
N GLU A 12 12.44 -8.31 17.51
CA GLU A 12 11.82 -9.19 16.51
C GLU A 12 10.31 -8.95 16.36
N ILE A 13 9.64 -8.31 17.32
CA ILE A 13 8.17 -8.17 17.33
C ILE A 13 7.70 -6.72 17.47
N ALA A 14 8.34 -5.92 18.32
CA ALA A 14 7.97 -4.54 18.57
C ALA A 14 8.07 -3.75 17.26
N PRO A 15 7.06 -2.94 16.92
CA PRO A 15 7.13 -2.09 15.74
C PRO A 15 8.32 -1.14 15.89
N LYS A 16 9.36 -1.35 15.09
CA LYS A 16 10.59 -0.53 15.10
C LYS A 16 10.39 0.85 14.49
N THR A 17 9.17 1.11 13.99
CA THR A 17 8.76 2.34 13.35
C THR A 17 7.33 2.70 13.74
N SER A 18 7.05 4.01 13.68
CA SER A 18 5.69 4.52 13.48
C SER A 18 5.31 4.30 12.00
N ASN A 19 5.27 3.06 11.52
CA ASN A 19 4.83 2.81 10.14
C ASN A 19 3.35 3.17 10.02
N SER A 20 3.04 4.04 9.06
CA SER A 20 1.66 4.34 8.74
C SER A 20 1.01 3.09 8.17
N LEU A 21 -0.13 2.69 8.72
CA LEU A 21 -0.94 1.64 8.12
C LEU A 21 -1.79 2.25 7.01
N LEU A 22 -1.82 1.58 5.88
CA LEU A 22 -2.78 1.81 4.82
C LEU A 22 -3.95 0.84 5.01
N MET A 23 -5.15 1.38 4.84
CA MET A 23 -6.38 0.62 4.92
C MET A 23 -7.23 0.94 3.70
N GLY A 24 -7.78 -0.08 3.05
CA GLY A 24 -8.57 0.14 1.84
C GLY A 24 -8.96 -1.12 1.07
N PHE A 25 -9.67 -0.89 -0.03
CA PHE A 25 -10.20 -1.92 -0.93
C PHE A 25 -9.58 -1.76 -2.32
N HIS A 26 -9.34 -2.88 -3.00
CA HIS A 26 -9.05 -2.81 -4.44
C HIS A 26 -10.32 -2.43 -5.19
N ILE A 27 -10.25 -1.38 -6.02
CA ILE A 27 -11.35 -0.98 -6.91
C ILE A 27 -11.71 -2.11 -7.88
N PHE A 28 -10.71 -2.84 -8.36
CA PHE A 28 -10.88 -4.08 -9.12
C PHE A 28 -10.50 -5.27 -8.24
N PRO A 29 -11.45 -5.89 -7.52
CA PRO A 29 -11.14 -6.94 -6.57
C PRO A 29 -10.71 -8.22 -7.29
N SER A 30 -9.63 -8.83 -6.82
CA SER A 30 -9.16 -10.13 -7.33
C SER A 30 -9.99 -11.31 -6.80
N PHE A 31 -10.79 -11.08 -5.76
CA PHE A 31 -11.63 -12.08 -5.11
C PHE A 31 -13.08 -11.62 -5.04
N ILE A 32 -14.01 -12.58 -5.10
CA ILE A 32 -15.46 -12.31 -5.09
C ILE A 32 -15.98 -11.76 -3.76
N ARG A 33 -15.30 -12.05 -2.64
CA ARG A 33 -15.74 -11.58 -1.32
C ARG A 33 -15.08 -10.23 -1.03
N LEU A 34 -15.86 -9.33 -0.45
CA LEU A 34 -15.35 -8.08 0.10
C LEU A 34 -14.23 -8.38 1.09
N HIS A 35 -13.07 -7.75 0.89
CA HIS A 35 -11.91 -7.92 1.74
C HIS A 35 -11.23 -6.56 1.92
N LEU A 36 -11.06 -6.18 3.18
CA LEU A 36 -10.35 -4.98 3.58
C LEU A 36 -8.87 -5.31 3.70
N HIS A 37 -8.03 -4.55 3.03
CA HIS A 37 -6.59 -4.61 3.23
C HIS A 37 -6.21 -3.72 4.41
N VAL A 38 -5.34 -4.24 5.27
CA VAL A 38 -4.58 -3.47 6.26
C VAL A 38 -3.13 -3.83 6.02
N ILE A 39 -2.36 -2.90 5.49
CA ILE A 39 -0.99 -3.13 5.04
C ILE A 39 -0.11 -1.99 5.52
N SER A 40 1.12 -2.30 5.84
CA SER A 40 2.15 -1.35 6.24
C SER A 40 2.68 -0.59 5.02
N SER A 41 3.03 0.69 5.20
CA SER A 41 3.31 1.63 4.10
C SER A 41 4.70 1.53 3.46
N GLU A 42 5.60 0.72 4.00
CA GLU A 42 6.98 0.59 3.51
C GLU A 42 7.08 -0.23 2.22
N PHE A 43 6.16 -1.17 2.00
CA PHE A 43 6.11 -2.04 0.82
C PHE A 43 7.41 -2.82 0.53
N ASP A 44 8.33 -2.95 1.50
CA ASP A 44 9.50 -3.82 1.40
C ASP A 44 9.10 -5.27 1.71
N SER A 45 8.72 -6.00 0.65
CA SER A 45 8.37 -7.41 0.75
C SER A 45 8.95 -8.20 -0.41
N HIS A 46 9.37 -9.43 -0.11
CA HIS A 46 9.70 -10.41 -1.14
C HIS A 46 8.52 -10.65 -2.11
N TYR A 47 7.28 -10.51 -1.65
CA TYR A 47 6.08 -10.70 -2.48
C TYR A 47 5.65 -9.44 -3.24
N MET A 48 6.25 -8.28 -2.97
CA MET A 48 6.12 -7.09 -3.81
C MET A 48 7.03 -7.25 -5.04
N ARG A 49 6.50 -7.87 -6.10
CA ARG A 49 7.29 -8.37 -7.23
C ARG A 49 7.33 -7.46 -8.45
N SER A 50 6.35 -6.59 -8.63
CA SER A 50 6.25 -5.74 -9.82
C SER A 50 5.66 -4.38 -9.50
N ALA A 51 5.94 -3.42 -10.39
CA ALA A 51 5.33 -2.10 -10.39
C ALA A 51 3.80 -2.16 -10.31
N GLY A 52 3.17 -3.12 -11.03
CA GLY A 52 1.72 -3.22 -11.02
C GLY A 52 1.14 -3.60 -9.65
N VAL A 53 1.79 -4.52 -8.93
CA VAL A 53 1.37 -4.88 -7.56
C VAL A 53 1.62 -3.74 -6.58
N TYR A 54 2.62 -2.90 -6.82
CA TYR A 54 2.82 -1.70 -6.01
C TYR A 54 1.74 -0.64 -6.29
N SER A 55 1.49 -0.34 -7.57
CA SER A 55 0.54 0.68 -8.02
C SER A 55 -0.89 0.42 -7.51
N ILE A 56 -1.34 -0.83 -7.41
CA ILE A 56 -2.68 -1.16 -6.87
C ILE A 56 -2.90 -0.68 -5.43
N PHE A 57 -1.84 -0.50 -4.64
CA PHE A 57 -1.91 0.00 -3.26
C PHE A 57 -1.59 1.49 -3.14
N THR A 58 -0.92 2.06 -4.14
CA THR A 58 -0.38 3.42 -4.04
C THR A 58 -1.09 4.48 -4.85
N THR A 59 -1.99 4.12 -5.78
CA THR A 59 -2.78 5.07 -6.59
C THR A 59 -4.29 4.97 -6.29
N GLY A 60 -5.14 5.62 -7.11
CA GLY A 60 -6.59 5.58 -7.01
C GLY A 60 -7.24 4.19 -7.10
N PHE A 61 -6.48 3.15 -7.46
CA PHE A 61 -6.94 1.76 -7.40
C PHE A 61 -7.12 1.22 -5.97
N PHE A 62 -6.57 1.91 -4.96
CA PHE A 62 -6.74 1.60 -3.54
C PHE A 62 -7.74 2.56 -2.88
N LEU A 63 -8.97 2.12 -2.66
CA LEU A 63 -10.06 2.93 -2.11
C LEU A 63 -10.04 2.95 -0.58
N PRO A 64 -9.88 4.12 0.07
CA PRO A 64 -9.98 4.22 1.52
C PRO A 64 -11.41 3.92 2.01
N PRO A 65 -11.59 3.27 3.18
CA PRO A 65 -12.91 2.92 3.70
C PRO A 65 -13.80 4.13 3.94
N GLN A 66 -13.24 5.25 4.41
CA GLN A 66 -14.00 6.47 4.67
C GLN A 66 -14.67 6.99 3.40
N LYS A 67 -13.95 6.98 2.27
CA LYS A 67 -14.49 7.37 0.96
C LYS A 67 -15.53 6.36 0.46
N ALA A 68 -15.30 5.06 0.67
CA ALA A 68 -16.27 4.03 0.33
C ALA A 68 -17.59 4.21 1.12
N ILE A 69 -17.50 4.46 2.42
CA ILE A 69 -18.64 4.72 3.31
C ILE A 69 -19.39 5.96 2.85
N GLU A 70 -18.70 7.08 2.60
CA GLU A 70 -19.31 8.33 2.12
C GLU A 70 -20.13 8.12 0.82
N ILE A 71 -19.55 7.41 -0.16
CA ILE A 71 -20.24 7.09 -1.41
C ILE A 71 -21.50 6.26 -1.14
N LEU A 72 -21.40 5.22 -0.31
CA LEU A 72 -22.52 4.33 -0.03
C LEU A 72 -23.63 5.02 0.79
N GLU A 73 -23.26 5.85 1.77
CA GLU A 73 -24.20 6.64 2.58
C GLU A 73 -24.93 7.70 1.76
N SER A 74 -24.31 8.19 0.67
CA SER A 74 -24.99 9.07 -0.30
C SER A 74 -26.02 8.35 -1.18
N GLY A 75 -26.23 7.04 -0.99
CA GLY A 75 -27.13 6.21 -1.79
C GLY A 75 -26.58 5.84 -3.17
N ARG A 76 -25.30 6.14 -3.42
CA ARG A 76 -24.61 5.84 -4.67
C ARG A 76 -23.91 4.50 -4.61
N LYS A 77 -23.61 3.95 -5.77
CA LYS A 77 -22.78 2.74 -5.92
C LYS A 77 -21.33 3.14 -6.14
N ILE A 78 -20.43 2.27 -5.72
CA ILE A 78 -19.01 2.37 -6.05
C ILE A 78 -18.86 2.01 -7.54
N ASP A 79 -18.60 3.01 -8.37
CA ASP A 79 -18.26 2.84 -9.79
C ASP A 79 -16.74 2.97 -9.97
N PRO A 80 -16.04 1.89 -10.37
CA PRO A 80 -14.60 1.93 -10.64
C PRO A 80 -14.18 3.05 -11.59
N GLN A 81 -14.93 3.29 -12.67
CA GLN A 81 -14.54 4.28 -13.68
C GLN A 81 -14.62 5.69 -13.12
N GLU A 82 -15.63 5.98 -12.30
CA GLU A 82 -15.76 7.28 -11.65
C GLU A 82 -14.66 7.51 -10.61
N ILE A 83 -14.27 6.46 -9.87
CA ILE A 83 -13.26 6.58 -8.82
C ILE A 83 -11.85 6.75 -9.39
N ILE A 84 -11.53 6.00 -10.45
CA ILE A 84 -10.22 6.05 -11.11
C ILE A 84 -10.13 7.28 -12.03
N GLY A 85 -11.25 7.70 -12.61
CA GLY A 85 -11.32 8.83 -13.52
C GLY A 85 -10.40 8.63 -14.73
N ASN A 86 -9.43 9.55 -14.88
CA ASN A 86 -8.44 9.52 -15.96
C ASN A 86 -7.08 8.93 -15.51
N GLU A 87 -6.99 8.30 -14.32
CA GLU A 87 -5.75 7.63 -13.95
C GLU A 87 -5.36 6.61 -15.04
N PRO A 88 -4.10 6.60 -15.50
CA PRO A 88 -3.66 5.64 -16.49
C PRO A 88 -3.93 4.22 -16.00
N THR A 89 -4.67 3.44 -16.79
CA THR A 89 -4.85 2.01 -16.54
C THR A 89 -3.57 1.21 -16.81
N ASP A 90 -2.55 1.87 -17.37
CA ASP A 90 -1.20 1.34 -17.44
C ASP A 90 -0.51 1.47 -16.07
N TRP A 91 -0.58 0.38 -15.31
CA TRP A 91 0.04 0.18 -14.00
C TRP A 91 1.55 0.42 -13.99
N HIS A 92 2.21 0.54 -15.15
CA HIS A 92 3.64 0.78 -15.32
C HIS A 92 4.01 2.27 -15.45
N SER A 93 3.03 3.17 -15.62
CA SER A 93 3.29 4.53 -16.11
C SER A 93 3.85 5.52 -15.08
N SER A 94 3.68 5.28 -13.77
CA SER A 94 4.26 6.13 -12.72
C SER A 94 4.92 5.32 -11.60
N LEU A 95 6.24 5.16 -11.69
CA LEU A 95 7.04 4.56 -10.62
C LEU A 95 7.42 5.62 -9.60
N GLN A 96 6.46 6.04 -8.80
CA GLN A 96 6.64 7.06 -7.77
C GLN A 96 6.65 6.44 -6.37
N CYS A 97 7.60 6.85 -5.52
CA CYS A 97 7.58 6.50 -4.11
C CYS A 97 6.39 7.19 -3.42
N ARG A 98 5.54 6.43 -2.72
CA ARG A 98 4.41 6.99 -1.97
C ARG A 98 4.86 7.81 -0.76
N THR A 99 6.02 7.49 -0.18
CA THR A 99 6.52 8.12 1.05
C THR A 99 7.14 9.48 0.78
N CYS A 100 7.95 9.63 -0.27
CA CYS A 100 8.67 10.89 -0.57
C CYS A 100 8.37 11.50 -1.94
N SER A 101 7.51 10.88 -2.75
CA SER A 101 7.13 11.34 -4.09
C SER A 101 8.24 11.35 -5.15
N GLU A 102 9.41 10.77 -4.87
CA GLU A 102 10.49 10.60 -5.86
C GLU A 102 10.07 9.65 -6.99
N THR A 103 10.48 9.93 -8.23
CA THR A 103 10.12 9.14 -9.41
C THR A 103 11.30 8.34 -9.94
N PHE A 104 11.03 7.14 -10.46
CA PHE A 104 12.05 6.18 -10.87
C PHE A 104 11.86 5.74 -12.31
N SER A 105 12.97 5.45 -12.99
CA SER A 105 12.94 4.99 -14.39
C SER A 105 12.62 3.50 -14.55
N SER A 106 12.62 2.73 -13.46
CA SER A 106 12.46 1.27 -13.49
C SER A 106 12.04 0.72 -12.12
N TRP A 107 11.27 -0.37 -12.12
CA TRP A 107 10.78 -1.02 -10.90
C TRP A 107 11.92 -1.39 -9.93
N THR A 108 13.03 -1.93 -10.43
CA THR A 108 14.19 -2.31 -9.60
C THR A 108 14.71 -1.14 -8.75
N LYS A 109 14.90 0.04 -9.37
CA LYS A 109 15.36 1.24 -8.67
C LYS A 109 14.37 1.72 -7.61
N LEU A 110 13.07 1.70 -7.92
CA LEU A 110 12.04 2.02 -6.92
C LEU A 110 12.08 1.02 -5.76
N LYS A 111 12.17 -0.28 -6.06
CA LYS A 111 12.22 -1.32 -5.01
C LYS A 111 13.45 -1.16 -4.11
N GLU A 112 14.61 -0.88 -4.69
CA GLU A 112 15.82 -0.55 -3.91
C GLU A 112 15.61 0.70 -3.05
N HIS A 113 14.99 1.74 -3.60
CA HIS A 113 14.68 2.97 -2.89
C HIS A 113 13.68 2.80 -1.74
N LEU A 114 12.68 1.92 -1.86
CA LEU A 114 11.73 1.65 -0.78
C LEU A 114 12.46 1.21 0.51
N THR A 115 13.60 0.52 0.37
CA THR A 115 14.45 0.10 1.50
C THR A 115 15.19 1.26 2.20
N VAL A 116 15.17 2.47 1.64
CA VAL A 116 15.69 3.68 2.29
C VAL A 116 14.70 4.23 3.32
N HIS A 117 13.41 4.05 3.06
CA HIS A 117 12.34 4.39 4.01
C HIS A 117 12.16 3.30 5.06
N ASP A 118 12.64 2.09 4.76
CA ASP A 118 12.80 1.05 5.74
C ASP A 118 13.97 1.39 6.68
N ARG A 119 13.63 1.76 7.91
CA ARG A 119 14.62 2.07 8.96
C ARG A 119 15.15 0.81 9.64
N ASP A 120 14.78 -0.37 9.16
CA ASP A 120 15.25 -1.67 9.67
C ASP A 120 16.63 -2.12 9.12
N LYS A 121 17.38 -1.22 8.43
CA LYS A 121 18.78 -1.42 8.03
C LYS A 121 19.80 -0.66 8.87
#